data_AF-A0A1V6I2F4-F1
#
_entry.id   AF-A0A1V6I2F4-F1
#
_cell.length_a   1.000
_cell.length_b   1.000
_cell.length_c   1.000
_cell.angle_alpha   90.00
_cell.angle_beta   90.00
_cell.angle_gamma   90.00
#
_symmetry.space_group_name_H-M   'P 1'
#
loop_
_entity.id
_entity.type
_entity.pdbx_description
1 polymer ?
#
loop_
_entity_poly.entity_id
_entity_poly.type
_entity_poly.pdbx_seq_one_letter_code
_entity_poly.pdbx_strand_id
1 'polypeptide(L)'
;MKFLKHNKYQIIPLFFKIILSMKIYFSLILIFSVSFCFAQDQAGFKDMKASNAKAKIVAKQQINDLHNGALLVRLKTGQNTIDALIKSGQTDLAEKRKQKINEENLRIINAFKSEFNFCPVYFFYSNDSKLVSEGKFDEVKFIDEKLQVIDKFKFEFENFLIAEFGEVKGDTTKFYSHSTMQTTDHFSTEPQATYYGGGSTGAKGLIIKDKNFAQLRRPFPFFVKYPFFRKVTKQEIYTVRKMNKNLFIFLKNN
;
A
#
# COMPACT_ATOMS: atom_id res chain seq x y z
N MET A 1 -68.84 -71.40 11.01
CA MET A 1 -67.98 -71.19 9.82
C MET A 1 -68.52 -69.99 9.01
N LYS A 2 -67.89 -68.81 9.14
CA LYS A 2 -67.86 -67.65 8.20
C LYS A 2 -67.24 -66.44 8.92
N PHE A 3 -65.93 -66.26 8.76
CA PHE A 3 -65.23 -65.36 7.81
C PHE A 3 -64.96 -63.96 8.38
N LEU A 4 -63.72 -63.78 8.84
CA LEU A 4 -63.08 -62.49 9.13
C LEU A 4 -63.10 -61.59 7.89
N LYS A 5 -63.70 -60.41 8.01
CA LYS A 5 -63.65 -59.36 6.98
C LYS A 5 -62.51 -58.41 7.32
N HIS A 6 -61.36 -58.58 6.67
CA HIS A 6 -60.22 -57.66 6.81
C HIS A 6 -60.57 -56.30 6.18
N ASN A 7 -60.40 -55.25 6.97
CA ASN A 7 -60.63 -53.86 6.61
C ASN A 7 -59.41 -53.32 5.81
N LYS A 8 -59.52 -53.22 4.48
CA LYS A 8 -58.49 -52.69 3.57
C LYS A 8 -58.78 -51.22 3.19
N TYR A 9 -58.64 -50.22 4.07
CA TYR A 9 -58.55 -48.81 3.63
C TYR A 9 -57.95 -47.90 4.71
N GLN A 10 -56.62 -47.86 4.89
CA GLN A 10 -55.97 -46.79 5.70
C GLN A 10 -54.50 -46.44 5.35
N ILE A 11 -53.92 -46.88 4.23
CA ILE A 11 -52.46 -46.66 3.99
C ILE A 11 -52.15 -45.51 3.01
N ILE A 12 -53.15 -44.98 2.28
CA ILE A 12 -52.91 -43.98 1.23
C ILE A 12 -52.78 -42.50 1.71
N PRO A 13 -53.31 -42.02 2.86
CA PRO A 13 -53.25 -40.58 3.19
C PRO A 13 -51.92 -40.10 3.78
N LEU A 14 -51.04 -41.02 4.21
CA LEU A 14 -49.81 -40.66 4.92
C LEU A 14 -48.67 -40.30 3.95
N PHE A 15 -48.50 -41.06 2.88
CA PHE A 15 -47.41 -40.85 1.90
C PHE A 15 -47.56 -39.52 1.13
N PHE A 16 -48.79 -39.13 0.77
CA PHE A 16 -49.02 -37.88 0.04
C PHE A 16 -48.79 -36.64 0.92
N LYS A 17 -49.13 -36.71 2.22
CA LYS A 17 -48.83 -35.66 3.21
C LYS A 17 -47.32 -35.47 3.43
N ILE A 18 -46.55 -36.56 3.43
CA ILE A 18 -45.10 -36.53 3.61
C ILE A 18 -44.42 -35.87 2.40
N ILE A 19 -44.84 -36.18 1.17
CA ILE A 19 -44.25 -35.57 -0.03
C ILE A 19 -44.58 -34.07 -0.13
N LEU A 20 -45.80 -33.66 0.25
CA LEU A 20 -46.20 -32.26 0.26
C LEU A 20 -45.47 -31.46 1.35
N SER A 21 -45.29 -32.04 2.54
CA SER A 21 -44.50 -31.40 3.60
C SER A 21 -43.02 -31.29 3.23
N MET A 22 -42.42 -32.32 2.61
CA MET A 22 -41.04 -32.28 2.14
C MET A 22 -40.79 -31.22 1.06
N LYS A 23 -41.74 -30.97 0.14
CA LYS A 23 -41.64 -29.89 -0.85
C LYS A 23 -41.71 -28.49 -0.22
N ILE A 24 -42.53 -28.33 0.83
CA ILE A 24 -42.63 -27.07 1.58
C ILE A 24 -41.34 -26.79 2.34
N TYR A 25 -40.77 -27.80 3.02
CA TYR A 25 -39.48 -27.65 3.70
C TYR A 25 -38.34 -27.38 2.71
N PHE A 26 -38.33 -28.03 1.54
CA PHE A 26 -37.33 -27.76 0.51
C PHE A 26 -37.43 -26.33 -0.06
N SER A 27 -38.65 -25.82 -0.27
CA SER A 27 -38.88 -24.42 -0.71
C SER A 27 -38.48 -23.41 0.37
N LEU A 28 -38.79 -23.68 1.65
CA LEU A 28 -38.40 -22.83 2.78
C LEU A 28 -36.87 -22.78 2.96
N ILE A 29 -36.18 -23.90 2.78
CA ILE A 29 -34.70 -23.96 2.83
C ILE A 29 -34.08 -23.15 1.69
N LEU A 30 -34.68 -23.14 0.49
CA LEU A 30 -34.22 -22.35 -0.65
C LEU A 30 -34.38 -20.83 -0.40
N ILE A 31 -35.47 -20.40 0.24
CA ILE A 31 -35.70 -18.97 0.55
C ILE A 31 -34.76 -18.49 1.68
N PHE A 32 -34.46 -19.37 2.64
CA PHE A 32 -33.54 -19.06 3.75
C PHE A 32 -32.08 -18.94 3.29
N SER A 33 -31.64 -19.78 2.35
CA SER A 33 -30.27 -19.72 1.81
C SER A 33 -30.02 -18.46 0.97
N VAL A 34 -31.00 -18.03 0.18
CA VAL A 34 -30.92 -16.78 -0.61
C VAL A 34 -30.82 -15.56 0.31
N SER A 35 -31.61 -15.52 1.39
CA SER A 35 -31.60 -14.41 2.35
C SER A 35 -30.28 -14.30 3.13
N PHE A 36 -29.61 -15.43 3.39
CA PHE A 36 -28.31 -15.45 4.07
C PHE A 36 -27.18 -14.91 3.19
N CYS A 37 -27.19 -15.21 1.88
CA CYS A 37 -26.23 -14.64 0.92
C CYS A 37 -26.34 -13.12 0.82
N PHE A 38 -27.55 -12.56 0.83
CA PHE A 38 -27.74 -11.10 0.78
C PHE A 38 -27.28 -10.38 2.06
N ALA A 39 -27.43 -11.00 3.24
CA ALA A 39 -27.00 -10.41 4.50
C ALA A 39 -25.47 -10.32 4.63
N GLN A 40 -24.74 -11.33 4.15
CA GLN A 40 -23.26 -11.31 4.12
C GLN A 40 -22.72 -10.20 3.20
N ASP A 41 -23.33 -10.02 2.04
CA ASP A 41 -22.94 -8.97 1.08
C ASP A 41 -23.17 -7.56 1.66
N GLN A 42 -24.29 -7.36 2.37
CA GLN A 42 -24.60 -6.08 3.01
C GLN A 42 -23.66 -5.75 4.19
N ALA A 43 -23.28 -6.75 4.99
CA ALA A 43 -22.30 -6.58 6.07
C ALA A 43 -20.91 -6.22 5.52
N GLY A 44 -20.43 -6.96 4.51
CA GLY A 44 -19.17 -6.68 3.82
C GLY A 44 -19.14 -5.31 3.16
N PHE A 45 -20.24 -4.87 2.54
CA PHE A 45 -20.36 -3.54 1.97
C PHE A 45 -20.28 -2.42 3.02
N LYS A 46 -20.91 -2.61 4.19
CA LYS A 46 -20.87 -1.63 5.30
C LYS A 46 -19.44 -1.50 5.86
N ASP A 47 -18.75 -2.60 6.05
CA ASP A 47 -17.37 -2.62 6.53
C ASP A 47 -16.40 -1.99 5.52
N MET A 48 -16.59 -2.27 4.23
CA MET A 48 -15.83 -1.62 3.16
C MET A 48 -16.08 -0.11 3.14
N LYS A 49 -17.33 0.34 3.29
CA LYS A 49 -17.67 1.78 3.33
C LYS A 49 -17.05 2.48 4.53
N ALA A 50 -17.08 1.85 5.71
CA ALA A 50 -16.44 2.37 6.92
C ALA A 50 -14.91 2.43 6.80
N SER A 51 -14.29 1.39 6.24
CA SER A 51 -12.86 1.36 5.93
C SER A 51 -12.46 2.47 4.95
N ASN A 52 -13.23 2.66 3.88
CA ASN A 52 -13.01 3.75 2.92
C ASN A 52 -13.16 5.15 3.56
N ALA A 53 -14.12 5.33 4.47
CA ALA A 53 -14.27 6.58 5.23
C ALA A 53 -13.06 6.84 6.13
N LYS A 54 -12.59 5.83 6.85
CA LYS A 54 -11.36 5.91 7.68
C LYS A 54 -10.14 6.25 6.83
N ALA A 55 -9.97 5.61 5.68
CA ALA A 55 -8.86 5.89 4.76
C ALA A 55 -8.87 7.34 4.25
N LYS A 56 -10.06 7.91 3.98
CA LYS A 56 -10.21 9.34 3.62
C LYS A 56 -9.80 10.28 4.75
N ILE A 57 -10.21 10.00 6.00
CA ILE A 57 -9.82 10.79 7.17
C ILE A 57 -8.30 10.78 7.33
N VAL A 58 -7.69 9.58 7.28
CA VAL A 58 -6.23 9.43 7.37
C VAL A 58 -5.52 10.18 6.25
N ALA A 59 -5.98 10.06 5.00
CA ALA A 59 -5.37 10.75 3.88
C ALA A 59 -5.51 12.28 3.96
N LYS A 60 -6.64 12.79 4.48
CA LYS A 60 -6.85 14.21 4.76
C LYS A 60 -5.87 14.70 5.84
N GLN A 61 -5.64 13.91 6.89
CA GLN A 61 -4.64 14.24 7.89
C GLN A 61 -3.23 14.26 7.26
N GLN A 62 -2.87 13.21 6.52
CA GLN A 62 -1.56 13.08 5.87
C GLN A 62 -1.24 14.23 4.91
N ILE A 63 -2.20 14.73 4.13
CA ILE A 63 -1.94 15.85 3.22
C ILE A 63 -1.71 17.16 3.99
N ASN A 64 -2.44 17.39 5.09
CA ASN A 64 -2.24 18.55 5.94
C ASN A 64 -0.90 18.48 6.69
N ASP A 65 -0.57 17.31 7.25
CA ASP A 65 0.70 17.05 7.93
C ASP A 65 1.87 17.25 6.97
N LEU A 66 1.75 16.82 5.71
CA LEU A 66 2.79 17.04 4.71
C LEU A 66 2.89 18.52 4.32
N HIS A 67 1.77 19.20 4.10
CA HIS A 67 1.75 20.61 3.70
C HIS A 67 2.40 21.52 4.76
N ASN A 68 2.16 21.22 6.04
CA ASN A 68 2.72 21.95 7.18
C ASN A 68 4.03 21.33 7.70
N GLY A 69 4.51 20.28 7.06
CA GLY A 69 5.69 19.51 7.43
C GLY A 69 6.79 19.62 6.38
N ALA A 70 7.56 18.55 6.21
CA ALA A 70 8.61 18.47 5.20
C ALA A 70 8.54 17.17 4.39
N LEU A 71 9.13 17.19 3.20
CA LEU A 71 9.37 16.00 2.39
C LEU A 71 10.87 15.65 2.39
N LEU A 72 11.19 14.47 2.91
CA LEU A 72 12.55 13.93 2.86
C LEU A 72 12.75 13.08 1.60
N VAL A 73 13.60 13.54 0.69
CA VAL A 73 13.90 12.85 -0.57
C VAL A 73 15.13 11.97 -0.38
N ARG A 74 14.91 10.66 -0.50
CA ARG A 74 15.95 9.64 -0.36
C ARG A 74 16.71 9.44 -1.68
N LEU A 75 17.99 9.78 -1.67
CA LEU A 75 18.94 9.60 -2.77
C LEU A 75 19.60 8.22 -2.72
N LYS A 76 20.05 7.71 -3.86
CA LYS A 76 20.63 6.37 -3.98
C LYS A 76 22.13 6.38 -3.65
N THR A 77 22.61 5.36 -2.95
CA THR A 77 24.05 5.10 -2.75
C THR A 77 24.56 3.94 -3.58
N GLY A 78 23.77 2.88 -3.74
CA GLY A 78 24.17 1.67 -4.49
C GLY A 78 25.37 0.94 -3.89
N GLN A 79 25.67 1.17 -2.61
CA GLN A 79 26.90 0.72 -1.95
C GLN A 79 27.15 -0.78 -2.11
N ASN A 80 26.13 -1.61 -1.90
CA ASN A 80 26.26 -3.07 -2.03
C ASN A 80 26.78 -3.52 -3.41
N THR A 81 26.30 -2.87 -4.48
CA THR A 81 26.76 -3.17 -5.84
C THR A 81 28.17 -2.66 -6.08
N ILE A 82 28.49 -1.46 -5.59
CA ILE A 82 29.82 -0.87 -5.70
C ILE A 82 30.84 -1.73 -4.96
N ASP A 83 30.54 -2.13 -3.72
CA ASP A 83 31.40 -2.98 -2.91
C ASP A 83 31.62 -4.35 -3.54
N ALA A 84 30.58 -4.95 -4.13
CA ALA A 84 30.71 -6.22 -4.84
C ALA A 84 31.62 -6.11 -6.09
N LEU A 85 31.51 -5.01 -6.84
CA LEU A 85 32.39 -4.75 -7.99
C LEU A 85 33.84 -4.56 -7.55
N ILE A 86 34.08 -3.78 -6.50
CA ILE A 86 35.43 -3.59 -5.93
C ILE A 86 36.02 -4.92 -5.45
N LYS A 87 35.25 -5.70 -4.68
CA LYS A 87 35.67 -7.01 -4.16
C LYS A 87 36.00 -8.01 -5.27
N SER A 88 35.38 -7.88 -6.43
CA SER A 88 35.65 -8.72 -7.61
C SER A 88 36.71 -8.14 -8.55
N GLY A 89 37.43 -7.08 -8.13
CA GLY A 89 38.49 -6.45 -8.92
C GLY A 89 38.00 -5.57 -10.08
N GLN A 90 36.69 -5.33 -10.19
CA GLN A 90 36.06 -4.56 -11.26
C GLN A 90 35.95 -3.06 -10.90
N THR A 91 37.08 -2.44 -10.58
CA THR A 91 37.14 -1.04 -10.09
C THR A 91 36.59 -0.03 -11.10
N ASP A 92 36.88 -0.19 -12.39
CA ASP A 92 36.36 0.69 -13.44
C ASP A 92 34.82 0.66 -13.54
N LEU A 93 34.23 -0.52 -13.34
CA LEU A 93 32.78 -0.67 -13.34
C LEU A 93 32.17 -0.10 -12.06
N ALA A 94 32.86 -0.22 -10.93
CA ALA A 94 32.45 0.42 -9.68
C ALA A 94 32.40 1.95 -9.82
N GLU A 95 33.44 2.55 -10.44
CA GLU A 95 33.50 3.99 -10.66
C GLU A 95 32.42 4.46 -11.65
N LYS A 96 32.25 3.77 -12.78
CA LYS A 96 31.14 4.05 -13.72
C LYS A 96 29.78 3.95 -13.03
N ARG A 97 29.59 2.97 -12.14
CA ARG A 97 28.35 2.81 -11.37
C ARG A 97 28.11 3.99 -10.44
N LYS A 98 29.15 4.44 -9.72
CA LYS A 98 29.12 5.61 -8.84
C LYS A 98 28.77 6.89 -9.60
N GLN A 99 29.41 7.14 -10.74
CA GLN A 99 29.12 8.29 -11.61
C GLN A 99 27.65 8.31 -12.04
N LYS A 100 27.12 7.18 -12.53
CA LYS A 100 25.71 7.07 -12.93
C LYS A 100 24.73 7.32 -11.78
N ILE A 101 25.07 6.89 -10.58
CA ILE A 101 24.27 7.15 -9.36
C ILE A 101 24.28 8.65 -9.04
N ASN A 102 25.45 9.29 -9.09
CA ASN A 102 25.57 10.73 -8.84
C ASN A 102 24.79 11.55 -9.88
N GLU A 103 24.88 11.20 -11.16
CA GLU A 103 24.08 11.83 -12.22
C GLU A 103 22.57 11.66 -11.99
N GLU A 104 22.13 10.47 -11.55
CA GLU A 104 20.73 10.23 -11.20
C GLU A 104 20.29 11.06 -10.00
N ASN A 105 21.09 11.11 -8.93
CA ASN A 105 20.79 11.90 -7.74
C ASN A 105 20.72 13.40 -8.06
N LEU A 106 21.62 13.93 -8.89
CA LEU A 106 21.58 15.31 -9.34
C LEU A 106 20.31 15.61 -10.15
N ARG A 107 19.88 14.70 -11.04
CA ARG A 107 18.59 14.86 -11.76
C ARG A 107 17.40 14.91 -10.80
N ILE A 108 17.41 14.07 -9.77
CA ILE A 108 16.37 14.05 -8.74
C ILE A 108 16.35 15.39 -7.99
N ILE A 109 17.49 15.84 -7.47
CA ILE A 109 17.58 17.12 -6.74
C ILE A 109 17.09 18.28 -7.61
N ASN A 110 17.59 18.37 -8.84
CA ASN A 110 17.19 19.43 -9.77
C ASN A 110 15.68 19.41 -10.07
N ALA A 111 15.09 18.22 -10.23
CA ALA A 111 13.65 18.09 -10.46
C ALA A 111 12.83 18.60 -9.27
N PHE A 112 13.22 18.27 -8.03
CA PHE A 112 12.56 18.80 -6.83
C PHE A 112 12.74 20.30 -6.70
N LYS A 113 13.96 20.81 -6.92
CA LYS A 113 14.26 22.24 -6.84
C LYS A 113 13.48 23.07 -7.85
N SER A 114 13.25 22.56 -9.06
CA SER A 114 12.57 23.32 -10.11
C SER A 114 11.05 23.12 -10.16
N GLU A 115 10.51 22.00 -9.65
CA GLU A 115 9.10 21.64 -9.86
C GLU A 115 8.28 21.41 -8.58
N PHE A 116 8.93 21.33 -7.42
CA PHE A 116 8.24 21.00 -6.17
C PHE A 116 8.21 22.21 -5.24
N ASN A 117 7.01 22.64 -4.88
CA ASN A 117 6.77 23.77 -3.99
C ASN A 117 5.59 23.53 -3.02
N PHE A 118 5.22 22.27 -2.81
CA PHE A 118 4.13 21.90 -1.90
C PHE A 118 4.49 22.06 -0.42
N CYS A 119 5.74 21.75 -0.05
CA CYS A 119 6.31 21.93 1.29
C CYS A 119 7.85 21.97 1.20
N PRO A 120 8.58 22.32 2.28
CA PRO A 120 10.04 22.19 2.35
C PRO A 120 10.55 20.80 1.97
N VAL A 121 11.67 20.75 1.24
CA VAL A 121 12.29 19.52 0.74
C VAL A 121 13.73 19.43 1.22
N TYR A 122 14.11 18.26 1.73
CA TYR A 122 15.47 17.96 2.15
C TYR A 122 15.94 16.63 1.58
N PHE A 123 17.22 16.51 1.27
CA PHE A 123 17.79 15.32 0.65
C PHE A 123 18.69 14.57 1.61
N PHE A 124 18.65 13.24 1.58
CA PHE A 124 19.53 12.39 2.37
C PHE A 124 19.85 11.10 1.60
N TYR A 125 20.95 10.43 1.94
CA TYR A 125 21.34 9.19 1.27
C TYR A 125 20.63 7.96 1.83
N SER A 126 20.42 6.96 0.96
CA SER A 126 19.75 5.70 1.30
C SER A 126 20.39 4.89 2.43
N ASN A 127 21.67 5.14 2.75
CA ASN A 127 22.37 4.49 3.86
C ASN A 127 21.88 5.00 5.22
N ASP A 128 21.38 6.23 5.29
CA ASP A 128 20.93 6.86 6.54
C ASP A 128 19.45 6.59 6.82
N SER A 129 18.82 5.69 6.04
CA SER A 129 17.41 5.33 6.21
C SER A 129 17.08 4.88 7.63
N LYS A 130 17.96 4.10 8.27
CA LYS A 130 17.74 3.64 9.64
C LYS A 130 17.71 4.82 10.63
N LEU A 131 18.64 5.76 10.50
CA LEU A 131 18.70 6.97 11.33
C LEU A 131 17.43 7.81 11.18
N VAL A 132 16.96 7.99 9.93
CA VAL A 132 15.70 8.70 9.64
C VAL A 132 14.50 8.01 10.28
N SER A 133 14.37 6.67 10.17
CA SER A 133 13.24 5.96 10.81
C SER A 133 13.29 5.98 12.33
N GLU A 134 14.49 6.07 12.91
CA GLU A 134 14.70 6.18 14.36
C GLU A 134 14.60 7.62 14.88
N GLY A 135 14.39 8.60 14.00
CA GLY A 135 14.30 10.02 14.36
C GLY A 135 15.64 10.65 14.79
N LYS A 136 16.77 9.99 14.51
CA LYS A 136 18.12 10.45 14.87
C LYS A 136 18.66 11.45 13.86
N PHE A 137 17.95 12.57 13.67
CA PHE A 137 18.24 13.53 12.61
C PHE A 137 19.59 14.24 12.77
N ASP A 138 20.09 14.36 14.00
CA ASP A 138 21.42 14.94 14.27
C ASP A 138 22.56 14.10 13.70
N GLU A 139 22.32 12.82 13.39
CA GLU A 139 23.29 11.91 12.78
C GLU A 139 23.09 11.74 11.26
N VAL A 140 21.98 12.23 10.71
CA VAL A 140 21.65 12.08 9.28
C VAL A 140 22.47 13.07 8.46
N LYS A 141 23.13 12.58 7.40
CA LYS A 141 23.87 13.43 6.46
C LYS A 141 22.90 14.00 5.43
N PHE A 142 22.40 15.20 5.73
CA PHE A 142 21.61 15.98 4.77
C PHE A 142 22.48 16.54 3.66
N ILE A 143 21.93 16.57 2.45
CA ILE A 143 22.66 16.79 1.20
C ILE A 143 22.15 18.04 0.48
N ASP A 144 23.08 18.85 -0.03
CA ASP A 144 22.81 20.04 -0.81
C ASP A 144 22.60 19.75 -2.32
N GLU A 145 22.40 20.81 -3.10
CA GLU A 145 22.25 20.73 -4.56
C GLU A 145 23.47 20.22 -5.33
N LYS A 146 24.64 20.16 -4.69
CA LYS A 146 25.92 19.73 -5.27
C LYS A 146 26.36 18.36 -4.74
N LEU A 147 25.45 17.61 -4.13
CA LEU A 147 25.72 16.32 -3.48
C LEU A 147 26.71 16.40 -2.31
N GLN A 148 26.88 17.58 -1.71
CA GLN A 148 27.73 17.79 -0.53
C GLN A 148 26.91 17.70 0.75
N VAL A 149 27.56 17.27 1.83
CA VAL A 149 26.93 17.23 3.15
C VAL A 149 26.75 18.66 3.66
N ILE A 150 25.57 18.95 4.20
CA ILE A 150 25.27 20.23 4.84
C ILE A 150 25.75 20.15 6.29
N ASP A 151 26.79 20.89 6.62
CA ASP A 151 27.30 20.97 7.98
C ASP A 151 26.29 21.63 8.93
N LYS A 152 26.14 21.08 10.13
CA LYS A 152 25.30 21.62 11.22
C LYS A 152 23.82 21.80 10.84
N PHE A 153 23.30 20.99 9.92
CA PHE A 153 21.88 21.00 9.60
C PHE A 153 21.06 20.51 10.79
N LYS A 154 19.99 21.25 11.13
CA LYS A 154 19.00 20.84 12.13
C LYS A 154 17.66 20.61 11.45
N PHE A 155 17.13 19.41 11.60
CA PHE A 155 15.80 19.08 11.10
C PHE A 155 14.76 19.39 12.18
N GLU A 156 13.89 20.36 11.92
CA GLU A 156 12.97 20.93 12.92
C GLU A 156 11.50 20.52 12.72
N PHE A 157 11.21 19.65 11.74
CA PHE A 157 9.85 19.24 11.44
C PHE A 157 9.46 17.97 12.19
N GLU A 158 8.39 18.02 12.97
CA GLU A 158 7.79 16.83 13.60
C GLU A 158 7.12 15.92 12.55
N ASN A 159 6.46 16.55 11.57
CA ASN A 159 5.74 15.87 10.51
C ASN A 159 6.56 15.84 9.22
N PHE A 160 6.83 14.64 8.73
CA PHE A 160 7.49 14.44 7.45
C PHE A 160 7.02 13.16 6.76
N LEU A 161 7.12 13.18 5.44
CA LEU A 161 7.02 11.98 4.61
C LEU A 161 8.31 11.78 3.83
N ILE A 162 8.47 10.58 3.28
CA ILE A 162 9.67 10.21 2.53
C ILE A 162 9.32 10.02 1.07
N ALA A 163 10.09 10.63 0.18
CA ALA A 163 10.00 10.44 -1.26
C ALA A 163 11.20 9.62 -1.78
N GLU A 164 10.95 8.67 -2.69
CA GLU A 164 12.03 8.01 -3.42
C GLU A 164 11.65 7.69 -4.86
N PHE A 165 12.65 7.66 -5.74
CA PHE A 165 12.51 7.10 -7.08
C PHE A 165 12.87 5.61 -7.07
N GLY A 166 11.87 4.77 -7.32
CA GLY A 166 12.01 3.32 -7.16
C GLY A 166 10.92 2.54 -7.87
N GLU A 167 10.80 1.27 -7.49
CA GLU A 167 9.75 0.39 -7.98
C GLU A 167 8.49 0.52 -7.11
N VAL A 168 7.36 0.74 -7.77
CA VAL A 168 6.06 0.89 -7.13
C VAL A 168 5.60 -0.49 -6.71
N LYS A 169 5.50 -0.69 -5.40
CA LYS A 169 4.81 -1.87 -4.86
C LYS A 169 3.35 -1.77 -5.31
N GLY A 170 2.78 -2.88 -5.77
CA GLY A 170 1.38 -2.91 -6.15
C GLY A 170 0.51 -2.26 -5.08
N ASP A 171 -0.53 -1.56 -5.51
CA ASP A 171 -1.60 -1.09 -4.64
C ASP A 171 -2.31 -2.36 -4.15
N THR A 172 -1.65 -3.03 -3.20
CA THR A 172 -2.18 -4.19 -2.53
C THR A 172 -3.19 -3.64 -1.57
N THR A 173 -4.40 -3.35 -2.06
CA THR A 173 -5.58 -3.57 -1.27
C THR A 173 -5.38 -4.95 -0.66
N LYS A 174 -4.99 -4.94 0.61
CA LYS A 174 -5.02 -6.08 1.49
C LYS A 174 -6.52 -6.26 1.72
N PHE A 175 -7.20 -6.88 0.76
CA PHE A 175 -8.56 -7.30 0.97
C PHE A 175 -8.49 -8.33 2.09
N TYR A 176 -9.25 -8.11 3.17
CA TYR A 176 -9.55 -9.19 4.10
C TYR A 176 -10.02 -10.36 3.24
N SER A 177 -9.29 -11.48 3.27
CA SER A 177 -9.66 -12.63 2.45
C SER A 177 -10.49 -13.59 3.29
N HIS A 178 -9.99 -13.96 4.46
CA HIS A 178 -10.68 -14.67 5.53
C HIS A 178 -9.85 -14.57 6.81
N SER A 179 -10.47 -14.78 7.96
CA SER A 179 -9.75 -15.03 9.20
C SER A 179 -9.36 -16.51 9.24
N THR A 180 -8.07 -16.81 9.33
CA THR A 180 -7.61 -18.18 9.49
C THR A 180 -7.33 -18.41 10.97
N MET A 181 -7.85 -19.50 11.51
CA MET A 181 -7.61 -19.93 12.89
C MET A 181 -6.17 -20.43 12.98
N GLN A 182 -5.28 -19.72 13.67
CA GLN A 182 -3.94 -20.22 13.97
C GLN A 182 -3.87 -20.59 15.45
N THR A 183 -3.39 -21.80 15.73
CA THR A 183 -3.07 -22.25 17.09
C THR A 183 -1.78 -21.57 17.52
N THR A 184 -1.83 -20.80 18.60
CA THR A 184 -0.62 -20.32 19.27
C THR A 184 0.04 -21.48 20.03
N ASP A 185 1.33 -21.34 20.37
CA ASP A 185 2.09 -22.31 21.19
C ASP A 185 1.42 -22.62 22.55
N HIS A 186 0.42 -21.83 22.96
CA HIS A 186 -0.36 -21.99 24.19
C HIS A 186 -1.76 -22.59 23.98
N PHE A 187 -2.03 -23.25 22.85
CA PHE A 187 -3.32 -23.90 22.58
C PHE A 187 -4.51 -22.93 22.63
N SER A 188 -4.28 -21.64 22.39
CA SER A 188 -5.35 -20.66 22.13
C SER A 188 -5.49 -20.44 20.62
N THR A 189 -6.73 -20.31 20.17
CA THR A 189 -7.03 -20.01 18.77
C THR A 189 -7.42 -18.55 18.67
N GLU A 190 -6.56 -17.74 18.05
CA GLU A 190 -6.89 -16.35 17.77
C GLU A 190 -7.22 -16.16 16.29
N PRO A 191 -8.29 -15.41 15.94
CA PRO A 191 -8.59 -15.08 14.56
C PRO A 191 -7.52 -14.12 14.01
N GLN A 192 -6.62 -14.63 13.19
CA GLN A 192 -5.65 -13.80 12.49
C GLN A 192 -6.17 -13.45 11.09
N ALA A 193 -6.34 -12.16 10.81
CA ALA A 193 -6.74 -11.69 9.49
C ALA A 193 -5.63 -12.01 8.47
N THR A 194 -5.91 -12.87 7.49
CA THR A 194 -5.02 -13.08 6.36
C THR A 194 -5.34 -12.09 5.24
N TYR A 195 -4.28 -11.52 4.67
CA TYR A 195 -4.37 -10.50 3.65
C TYR A 195 -3.59 -10.93 2.41
N TYR A 196 -4.23 -10.90 1.24
CA TYR A 196 -3.50 -11.04 -0.03
C TYR A 196 -2.91 -9.70 -0.44
N GLY A 197 -1.65 -9.73 -0.90
CA GLY A 197 -1.02 -8.61 -1.58
C GLY A 197 -0.53 -9.04 -2.96
N GLY A 198 -1.01 -8.37 -4.01
CA GLY A 198 -0.47 -8.51 -5.36
C GLY A 198 1.02 -8.18 -5.45
N GLY A 199 1.73 -8.89 -6.34
CA GLY A 199 3.16 -8.73 -6.58
C GLY A 199 3.55 -7.32 -7.07
N SER A 200 4.86 -7.13 -7.30
CA SER A 200 5.36 -5.88 -7.90
C SER A 200 4.66 -5.64 -9.24
N THR A 201 4.30 -4.38 -9.52
CA THR A 201 3.69 -4.03 -10.81
C THR A 201 4.74 -3.85 -11.91
N GLY A 202 6.03 -3.98 -11.59
CA GLY A 202 7.17 -3.59 -12.43
C GLY A 202 7.27 -2.09 -12.75
N ALA A 203 6.27 -1.29 -12.36
CA ALA A 203 6.23 0.13 -12.63
C ALA A 203 7.26 0.86 -11.77
N LYS A 204 8.05 1.74 -12.37
CA LYS A 204 9.01 2.61 -11.67
C LYS A 204 8.51 4.05 -11.67
N GLY A 205 8.87 4.82 -10.65
CA GLY A 205 8.48 6.22 -10.55
C GLY A 205 8.81 6.83 -9.19
N LEU A 206 8.23 8.00 -8.92
CA LEU A 206 8.30 8.69 -7.64
C LEU A 206 7.25 8.13 -6.69
N ILE A 207 7.65 7.78 -5.47
CA ILE A 207 6.83 7.13 -4.46
C ILE A 207 6.93 7.92 -3.16
N ILE A 208 5.80 8.16 -2.50
CA ILE A 208 5.69 8.74 -1.16
C ILE A 208 5.46 7.62 -0.14
N LYS A 209 6.17 7.72 0.98
CA LYS A 209 6.22 6.76 2.07
C LYS A 209 6.04 7.45 3.42
N ASP A 210 5.60 6.68 4.40
CA ASP A 210 5.63 7.11 5.80
C ASP A 210 7.06 7.07 6.38
N LYS A 211 7.18 7.47 7.65
CA LYS A 211 8.43 7.45 8.44
C LYS A 211 9.07 6.07 8.59
N ASN A 212 8.30 5.00 8.41
CA ASN A 212 8.77 3.62 8.46
C ASN A 212 9.15 3.09 7.06
N PHE A 213 9.27 3.97 6.06
CA PHE A 213 9.54 3.63 4.67
C PHE A 213 8.48 2.74 4.03
N ALA A 214 7.27 2.67 4.60
CA ALA A 214 6.14 1.98 4.00
C ALA A 214 5.44 2.90 2.98
N GLN A 215 5.19 2.37 1.79
CA GLN A 215 4.50 3.11 0.72
C GLN A 215 3.09 3.50 1.19
N LEU A 216 2.75 4.78 1.06
CA LEU A 216 1.39 5.26 1.32
C LEU A 216 0.39 4.67 0.32
N ARG A 217 -0.90 4.82 0.58
CA ARG A 217 -1.96 4.19 -0.21
C ARG A 217 -3.04 5.18 -0.56
N ARG A 218 -3.93 4.77 -1.48
CA ARG A 218 -5.14 5.54 -1.78
C ARG A 218 -5.94 5.81 -0.50
N PRO A 219 -6.62 6.96 -0.40
CA PRO A 219 -6.81 7.96 -1.46
C PRO A 219 -5.69 9.02 -1.58
N PHE A 220 -4.68 9.03 -0.70
CA PHE A 220 -3.55 9.95 -0.79
C PHE A 220 -2.80 9.80 -2.13
N PRO A 221 -2.32 10.88 -2.76
CA PRO A 221 -1.51 10.81 -3.99
C PRO A 221 -0.10 10.27 -3.69
N PHE A 222 0.04 8.95 -3.57
CA PHE A 222 1.28 8.33 -3.08
C PHE A 222 2.31 7.98 -4.15
N PHE A 223 1.99 8.03 -5.44
CA PHE A 223 2.98 7.75 -6.48
C PHE A 223 2.67 8.39 -7.83
N VAL A 224 3.72 8.58 -8.62
CA VAL A 224 3.63 8.93 -10.04
C VAL A 224 4.60 8.06 -10.82
N LYS A 225 4.10 7.31 -11.81
CA LYS A 225 4.92 6.47 -12.69
C LYS A 225 5.81 7.31 -13.60
N TYR A 226 6.99 6.78 -13.92
CA TYR A 226 7.81 7.33 -14.98
C TYR A 226 7.05 7.33 -16.32
N PRO A 227 7.13 8.42 -17.09
CA PRO A 227 6.53 8.48 -18.41
C PRO A 227 7.31 7.59 -19.40
N PHE A 228 6.59 6.66 -20.05
CA PHE A 228 7.18 5.67 -20.96
C PHE A 228 7.93 6.31 -22.15
N PHE A 229 7.36 7.36 -22.74
CA PHE A 229 7.90 7.97 -23.97
C PHE A 229 8.79 9.21 -23.76
N ARG A 230 9.18 9.56 -22.53
CA ARG A 230 10.08 10.72 -22.31
C ARG A 230 11.53 10.30 -22.21
N LYS A 231 12.41 11.14 -22.76
CA LYS A 231 13.87 11.07 -22.55
C LYS A 231 14.17 10.97 -21.06
N VAL A 232 15.08 10.06 -20.71
CA VAL A 232 15.49 9.78 -19.32
C VAL A 232 15.79 11.07 -18.55
N THR A 233 16.50 12.01 -19.16
CA THR A 233 16.88 13.29 -18.56
C THR A 233 15.72 14.22 -18.17
N LYS A 234 14.48 13.93 -18.60
CA LYS A 234 13.28 14.72 -18.30
C LYS A 234 12.25 13.92 -17.50
N GLN A 235 12.52 12.66 -17.18
CA GLN A 235 11.56 11.80 -16.49
C GLN A 235 11.35 12.26 -15.05
N GLU A 236 12.41 12.58 -14.31
CA GLU A 236 12.35 13.06 -12.93
C GLU A 236 11.58 14.39 -12.85
N ILE A 237 11.94 15.37 -13.69
CA ILE A 237 11.26 16.68 -13.78
C ILE A 237 9.75 16.51 -13.97
N TYR A 238 9.33 15.75 -14.99
CA TYR A 238 7.91 15.54 -15.24
C TYR A 238 7.21 14.85 -14.06
N THR A 239 7.86 13.86 -13.48
CA THR A 239 7.28 13.04 -12.42
C THR A 239 7.09 13.86 -11.15
N VAL A 240 8.09 14.67 -10.77
CA VAL A 240 7.99 15.60 -9.64
C VAL A 240 6.91 16.66 -9.89
N ARG A 241 6.89 17.31 -11.06
CA ARG A 241 5.86 18.30 -11.42
C ARG A 241 4.46 17.73 -11.29
N LYS A 242 4.25 16.51 -11.79
CA LYS A 242 2.95 15.83 -11.72
C LYS A 242 2.59 15.46 -10.29
N MET A 243 3.55 15.01 -9.48
CA MET A 243 3.32 14.73 -8.06
C MET A 243 2.92 16.00 -7.31
N ASN A 244 3.68 17.09 -7.48
CA ASN A 244 3.39 18.39 -6.88
C ASN A 244 1.97 18.86 -7.22
N LYS A 245 1.59 18.80 -8.50
CA LYS A 245 0.22 19.10 -8.95
C LYS A 245 -0.84 18.22 -8.28
N ASN A 246 -0.60 16.90 -8.19
CA ASN A 246 -1.53 15.98 -7.56
C ASN A 246 -1.74 16.29 -6.08
N LEU A 247 -0.68 16.67 -5.36
CA LEU A 247 -0.74 17.07 -3.95
C LEU A 247 -1.59 18.33 -3.76
N PHE A 248 -1.36 19.39 -4.55
CA PHE A 248 -2.21 20.60 -4.49
C PHE A 248 -3.67 20.33 -4.86
N ILE A 249 -3.94 19.50 -5.88
CA ILE A 249 -5.32 19.11 -6.23
C ILE A 249 -5.96 18.34 -5.07
N PHE A 250 -5.24 17.43 -4.45
CA PHE A 250 -5.76 16.63 -3.34
C PHE A 250 -6.04 17.51 -2.11
N LEU A 251 -5.12 18.43 -1.77
CA LEU A 251 -5.30 19.39 -0.68
C LEU A 251 -6.51 20.29 -0.92
N LYS A 252 -6.70 20.83 -2.13
CA LYS A 252 -7.86 21.69 -2.45
C LYS A 252 -9.20 20.97 -2.28
N ASN A 253 -9.22 19.65 -2.48
CA ASN A 253 -10.44 18.85 -2.49
C ASN A 253 -10.77 18.22 -1.12
N ASN A 254 -9.97 18.43 -0.08
CA ASN A 254 -10.16 17.83 1.25
C ASN A 254 -10.04 18.87 2.35
#